data_AF-A0A1M6ENI2-F1
#
_entry.id   AF-A0A1M6ENI2-F1
#
_cell.length_a   1.000
_cell.length_b   1.000
_cell.length_c   1.000
_cell.angle_alpha   90.00
_cell.angle_beta   90.00
_cell.angle_gamma   90.00
#
_symmetry.space_group_name_H-M   'P 1'
#
loop_
_entity.id
_entity.type
_entity.pdbx_description
1 polymer ?
#
loop_
_entity_poly.entity_id
_entity_poly.type
_entity_poly.pdbx_seq_one_letter_code
_entity_poly.pdbx_strand_id
1 'polypeptide(L)'
;MDKINSKTPPKTYWILILVSVLVGYLLFVVLKDEFSVQSLVFLSGIPFLLFVAGIFGLLWPKIKPTGDAIYITHALWVGLLFIVLFFIHVWIILPRMCPDFGACLGI
;
A
#
# COMPACT_ATOMS: atom_id res chain seq x y z
N MET A 1 -25.27 -7.52 27.19
CA MET A 1 -24.14 -6.74 26.66
C MET A 1 -23.10 -7.73 26.17
N ASP A 2 -23.19 -8.11 24.90
CA ASP A 2 -22.29 -9.12 24.34
C ASP A 2 -20.87 -8.61 24.27
N LYS A 3 -19.98 -9.36 24.93
CA LYS A 3 -18.55 -9.11 24.99
C LYS A 3 -17.96 -9.51 23.63
N ILE A 4 -18.00 -8.61 22.66
CA ILE A 4 -17.34 -8.77 21.36
C ILE A 4 -15.83 -8.76 21.60
N ASN A 5 -15.27 -9.93 21.88
CA ASN A 5 -13.84 -10.17 21.94
C ASN A 5 -13.30 -10.35 20.51
N SER A 6 -13.38 -9.31 19.68
CA SER A 6 -12.87 -9.38 18.30
C SER A 6 -11.40 -8.92 18.27
N LYS A 7 -10.50 -9.77 18.77
CA LYS A 7 -9.05 -9.62 18.56
C LYS A 7 -8.61 -9.93 17.12
N THR A 8 -9.55 -10.31 16.24
CA THR A 8 -9.26 -10.66 14.84
C THR A 8 -9.54 -9.45 13.96
N PRO A 9 -8.54 -8.88 13.27
CA PRO A 9 -8.83 -7.90 12.24
C PRO A 9 -9.74 -8.55 11.18
N PRO A 10 -10.73 -7.82 10.63
CA PRO A 10 -11.69 -8.41 9.72
C PRO A 10 -10.94 -8.98 8.51
N LYS A 11 -11.32 -10.20 8.12
CA LYS A 11 -10.67 -10.97 7.03
C LYS A 11 -10.57 -10.20 5.71
N THR A 12 -11.40 -9.17 5.54
CA THR A 12 -11.43 -8.25 4.40
C THR A 12 -10.10 -7.56 4.15
N TYR A 13 -9.38 -7.10 5.18
CA TYR A 13 -8.09 -6.41 4.97
C TYR A 13 -6.98 -7.37 4.52
N TRP A 14 -7.00 -8.61 5.01
CA TRP A 14 -6.10 -9.65 4.52
C TRP A 14 -6.36 -9.98 3.05
N ILE A 15 -7.63 -10.08 2.65
CA ILE A 15 -8.02 -10.27 1.25
C ILE A 15 -7.53 -9.08 0.41
N LEU A 16 -7.64 -7.85 0.91
CA LEU A 16 -7.20 -6.65 0.22
C LEU A 16 -5.69 -6.65 -0.06
N ILE A 17 -4.88 -7.09 0.91
CA ILE A 17 -3.42 -7.28 0.75
C ILE A 17 -3.14 -8.38 -0.29
N LEU A 18 -3.87 -9.49 -0.22
CA LEU A 18 -3.69 -10.61 -1.14
C LEU A 18 -4.02 -10.21 -2.59
N VAL A 19 -5.12 -9.48 -2.78
CA VAL A 19 -5.51 -8.89 -4.07
C VAL A 19 -4.47 -7.88 -4.54
N SER A 20 -3.96 -7.01 -3.67
CA SER A 20 -2.89 -6.06 -4.01
C SER A 20 -1.66 -6.77 -4.59
N VAL A 21 -1.19 -7.83 -3.93
CA VAL A 21 -0.04 -8.61 -4.38
C VAL A 21 -0.34 -9.29 -5.72
N LEU A 22 -1.55 -9.83 -5.88
CA LEU A 22 -1.97 -10.49 -7.11
C LEU A 22 -2.05 -9.52 -8.29
N VAL A 23 -2.59 -8.32 -8.08
CA VAL A 23 -2.64 -7.24 -9.08
C VAL A 23 -1.23 -6.78 -9.42
N GLY A 24 -0.36 -6.58 -8.42
CA GLY A 24 1.04 -6.25 -8.65
C GLY A 24 1.74 -7.31 -9.51
N TYR A 25 1.59 -8.58 -9.16
CA TYR A 25 2.15 -9.67 -9.96
C TYR A 25 1.63 -9.68 -11.40
N LEU A 26 0.32 -9.51 -11.60
CA LEU A 26 -0.26 -9.47 -12.93
C LEU A 26 0.32 -8.33 -13.77
N LEU A 27 0.37 -7.13 -13.21
CA LEU A 27 0.85 -5.94 -13.91
C LEU A 27 2.36 -6.00 -14.22
N PHE A 28 3.16 -6.48 -13.28
CA PHE A 28 4.62 -6.41 -13.39
C PHE A 28 5.28 -7.67 -13.97
N VAL A 29 4.61 -8.82 -13.94
CA VAL A 29 5.17 -10.08 -14.47
C VAL A 29 4.47 -10.48 -15.76
N VAL A 30 3.15 -10.41 -15.80
CA VAL A 30 2.37 -10.94 -16.92
C VAL A 30 2.15 -9.88 -18.01
N LEU A 31 1.77 -8.65 -17.62
CA LEU A 31 1.40 -7.59 -18.58
C LEU A 31 2.52 -6.55 -18.82
N LYS A 32 3.74 -6.77 -18.30
CA LYS A 32 4.84 -5.80 -18.41
C LYS A 32 5.26 -5.50 -19.85
N ASP A 33 5.10 -6.45 -20.76
CA ASP A 33 5.55 -6.35 -22.15
C ASP A 33 4.45 -5.80 -23.08
N GLU A 34 3.20 -5.76 -22.60
CA GLU A 34 2.03 -5.32 -23.37
C GLU A 34 1.71 -3.83 -23.17
N PHE A 35 2.15 -3.24 -22.04
CA PHE A 35 1.89 -1.85 -21.70
C PHE A 35 3.12 -0.97 -21.85
N SER A 36 2.88 0.31 -22.14
CA SER A 36 3.95 1.30 -22.08
C SER A 36 4.47 1.44 -20.66
N VAL A 37 5.76 1.71 -20.56
CA VAL A 37 6.47 1.84 -19.29
C VAL A 37 5.88 2.95 -18.41
N GLN A 38 5.48 4.08 -19.03
CA GLN A 38 4.74 5.16 -18.37
C GLN A 38 3.42 4.68 -17.76
N SER A 39 2.66 3.85 -18.49
CA SER A 39 1.40 3.29 -18.00
C SER A 39 1.66 2.35 -16.83
N LEU A 40 2.71 1.53 -16.89
CA LEU A 40 3.09 0.62 -15.82
C LEU A 40 3.46 1.37 -14.52
N VAL A 41 4.17 2.49 -14.64
CA VAL A 41 4.51 3.39 -13.52
C VAL A 41 3.26 4.02 -12.92
N PHE A 42 2.32 4.49 -13.74
CA PHE A 42 1.08 5.05 -13.21
C PHE A 42 0.21 3.98 -12.53
N LEU A 43 0.11 2.81 -13.17
CA LEU A 43 -0.70 1.70 -12.70
C LEU A 43 -0.08 1.00 -11.48
N SER A 44 1.22 1.16 -11.22
CA SER A 44 1.90 0.67 -10.02
C SER A 44 1.35 1.28 -8.73
N GLY A 45 0.75 2.47 -8.82
CA GLY A 45 0.06 3.11 -7.71
C GLY A 45 -1.16 2.31 -7.23
N ILE A 46 -1.84 1.56 -8.10
CA ILE A 46 -3.04 0.79 -7.73
C ILE A 46 -2.72 -0.34 -6.73
N PRO A 47 -1.81 -1.30 -7.04
CA PRO A 47 -1.46 -2.33 -6.08
C PRO A 47 -0.82 -1.73 -4.83
N PHE A 48 -0.05 -0.64 -4.95
CA PHE A 48 0.53 0.06 -3.80
C PHE A 48 -0.54 0.63 -2.85
N LEU A 49 -1.52 1.37 -3.36
CA LEU A 49 -2.59 1.96 -2.55
C LEU A 49 -3.46 0.88 -1.91
N LEU A 50 -3.76 -0.20 -2.64
CA LEU A 50 -4.45 -1.37 -2.08
C LEU A 50 -3.61 -2.01 -0.96
N PHE A 51 -2.29 -2.15 -1.13
CA PHE A 51 -1.42 -2.71 -0.10
C PHE A 51 -1.45 -1.87 1.18
N VAL A 52 -1.27 -0.56 1.01
CA VAL A 52 -1.28 0.44 2.08
C VAL A 52 -2.61 0.44 2.81
N ALA A 53 -3.73 0.48 2.08
CA ALA A 53 -5.08 0.45 2.66
C ALA A 53 -5.32 -0.85 3.47
N GLY A 54 -4.82 -1.98 2.98
CA GLY A 54 -4.88 -3.26 3.68
C GLY A 54 -4.08 -3.25 4.98
N ILE A 55 -2.82 -2.79 4.94
CA ILE A 55 -1.97 -2.67 6.14
C ILE A 55 -2.59 -1.71 7.16
N PHE A 56 -3.04 -0.54 6.73
CA PHE A 56 -3.66 0.42 7.64
C PHE A 56 -4.96 -0.10 8.23
N GLY A 57 -5.78 -0.79 7.44
CA GLY A 57 -6.98 -1.46 7.95
C GLY A 57 -6.69 -2.52 9.02
N LEU A 58 -5.61 -3.29 8.85
CA LEU A 58 -5.16 -4.26 9.85
C LEU A 58 -4.59 -3.59 11.11
N LEU A 59 -3.88 -2.47 10.95
CA LEU A 59 -3.27 -1.73 12.05
C LEU A 59 -4.28 -0.87 12.81
N TRP A 60 -5.35 -0.41 12.17
CA TRP A 60 -6.36 0.46 12.74
C TRP A 60 -6.88 0.03 14.13
N PRO A 61 -7.34 -1.22 14.35
CA PRO A 61 -7.80 -1.65 15.67
C PRO A 61 -6.68 -1.76 16.71
N LYS A 62 -5.42 -1.98 16.28
CA LYS A 62 -4.26 -2.09 17.18
C LYS A 62 -3.72 -0.75 17.64
N ILE A 63 -3.84 0.28 16.79
CA ILE A 63 -3.34 1.63 17.05
C ILE A 63 -4.48 2.56 17.48
N LYS A 64 -5.70 2.04 17.71
CA LYS A 64 -6.86 2.85 18.11
C LYS A 64 -6.56 3.56 19.43
N PRO A 65 -6.47 4.90 19.45
CA PRO A 65 -6.20 5.63 20.68
C PRO A 65 -7.38 5.55 21.65
N THR A 66 -7.08 5.51 22.94
CA THR A 66 -8.07 5.67 24.02
C THR A 66 -7.87 7.06 24.64
N GLY A 67 -8.43 8.10 24.00
CA GLY A 67 -8.38 9.50 24.48
C GLY A 67 -8.21 10.55 23.38
N ASP A 68 -8.76 11.76 23.60
CA ASP A 68 -8.92 12.82 22.60
C ASP A 68 -7.60 13.48 22.15
N ALA A 69 -6.60 13.58 23.02
CA ALA A 69 -5.29 14.15 22.67
C ALA A 69 -4.42 13.24 21.77
N ILE A 70 -4.84 12.00 21.55
CA ILE A 70 -4.01 10.96 20.91
C ILE A 70 -4.35 10.80 19.41
N TYR A 71 -5.43 11.44 18.92
CA TYR A 71 -5.80 11.42 17.50
C TYR A 71 -4.72 12.05 16.59
N ILE A 72 -4.08 13.13 17.03
CA ILE A 72 -2.98 13.77 16.30
C ILE A 72 -1.78 12.82 16.20
N THR A 73 -1.40 12.19 17.30
CA THR A 73 -0.32 11.19 17.34
C THR A 73 -0.61 10.00 16.44
N HIS A 74 -1.86 9.53 16.40
CA HIS A 74 -2.29 8.44 15.52
C HIS A 74 -2.15 8.81 14.04
N ALA A 75 -2.64 9.99 13.65
CA ALA A 75 -2.50 10.49 12.28
C ALA A 75 -1.02 10.63 11.86
N LEU A 76 -0.16 11.09 12.78
CA LEU A 76 1.29 11.18 12.58
C LEU A 76 1.93 9.81 12.34
N TRP A 77 1.59 8.78 13.12
CA TRP A 77 2.11 7.43 12.93
C TRP A 77 1.65 6.79 11.62
N VAL A 78 0.38 6.98 11.25
CA VAL A 78 -0.17 6.49 9.98
C VAL A 78 0.52 7.21 8.82
N GLY A 79 0.67 8.54 8.89
CA GLY A 79 1.37 9.33 7.88
C GLY A 79 2.84 8.95 7.74
N LEU A 80 3.56 8.74 8.85
CA LEU A 80 4.94 8.30 8.84
C LEU A 80 5.10 6.93 8.17
N LEU A 81 4.23 5.98 8.52
CA LEU A 81 4.24 4.65 7.91
C LEU A 81 3.93 4.73 6.41
N PHE A 82 2.99 5.60 6.01
CA PHE A 82 2.69 5.83 4.60
C PHE A 82 3.92 6.35 3.83
N ILE A 83 4.62 7.34 4.38
CA ILE A 83 5.81 7.93 3.77
C ILE A 83 6.90 6.86 3.59
N VAL A 84 7.15 6.03 4.61
CA VAL A 84 8.12 4.93 4.51
C VAL A 84 7.74 3.94 3.42
N LEU A 85 6.48 3.52 3.37
CA LEU A 85 5.98 2.61 2.33
C LEU A 85 6.07 3.24 0.93
N PHE A 86 5.77 4.53 0.82
CA PHE A 86 5.86 5.27 -0.43
C PHE A 86 7.30 5.35 -0.93
N PHE A 87 8.27 5.63 -0.06
CA PHE A 87 9.68 5.60 -0.43
C PHE A 87 10.12 4.20 -0.88
N ILE A 88 9.70 3.14 -0.19
CA ILE A 88 9.96 1.76 -0.63
C ILE A 88 9.39 1.53 -2.04
N HIS A 89 8.17 2.00 -2.31
CA HIS A 89 7.58 1.89 -3.65
C HIS A 89 8.41 2.63 -4.71
N VAL A 90 8.72 3.90 -4.48
CA VAL A 90 9.40 4.77 -5.45
C VAL A 90 10.87 4.41 -5.65
N TRP A 91 11.58 3.97 -4.62
CA TRP A 91 13.03 3.74 -4.67
C TRP A 91 13.44 2.28 -4.76
N ILE A 92 12.56 1.34 -4.37
CA ILE A 92 12.87 -0.09 -4.46
C ILE A 92 12.06 -0.74 -5.56
N ILE A 93 10.74 -0.54 -5.59
CA ILE A 93 9.86 -1.24 -6.54
C ILE A 93 10.02 -0.67 -7.94
N LEU A 94 9.95 0.65 -8.09
CA LEU A 94 9.99 1.27 -9.41
C LEU A 94 11.37 1.18 -10.11
N PRO A 95 12.54 1.37 -9.45
CA PRO A 95 13.83 1.29 -10.12
C PRO A 95 14.21 -0.12 -10.57
N ARG A 96 13.60 -1.14 -9.96
CA ARG A 96 13.71 -2.53 -10.42
C ARG A 96 13.02 -2.76 -11.77
N MET A 97 12.06 -1.91 -12.14
CA MET A 97 11.33 -1.97 -13.41
C MET A 97 11.86 -0.95 -14.41
N CYS A 98 12.17 0.25 -13.93
CA CYS A 98 12.74 1.37 -14.67
C CYS A 98 14.05 1.80 -14.03
N PRO A 99 15.18 1.22 -14.44
CA PRO A 99 16.48 1.67 -13.95
C PRO A 99 16.73 3.14 -14.30
N ASP A 100 16.13 3.64 -15.40
CA ASP A 100 16.19 5.04 -15.82
C ASP A 100 14.81 5.70 -15.73
N PHE A 101 14.49 6.20 -14.54
CA PHE A 101 13.18 6.78 -14.22
C PHE A 101 12.83 8.00 -15.08
N GLY A 102 13.83 8.82 -15.44
CA GLY A 102 13.64 10.01 -16.28
C GLY A 102 13.26 9.61 -17.70
N ALA A 103 14.04 8.72 -18.30
CA ALA A 103 13.74 8.17 -19.62
C ALA A 103 12.37 7.47 -19.66
N CYS A 104 12.00 6.77 -18.58
CA CYS A 104 10.71 6.09 -18.47
C CYS A 104 9.51 7.04 -18.33
N LEU A 105 9.69 8.25 -17.80
CA LEU A 105 8.64 9.27 -17.71
C LEU A 105 8.54 10.11 -18.99
N GLY A 106 9.45 9.92 -19.94
CA GLY A 106 9.47 10.65 -21.21
C GLY A 106 9.87 12.12 -21.04
N ILE A 107 10.64 12.43 -19.99
CA ILE A 107 11.20 13.76 -19.67
C ILE A 107 12.72 13.74 -19.75
#